data_AF-A0A168SUY1-F1
#
_entry.id   AF-A0A168SUY1-F1
#
_cell.length_a   1.000
_cell.length_b   1.000
_cell.length_c   1.000
_cell.angle_alpha   90.00
_cell.angle_beta   90.00
_cell.angle_gamma   90.00
#
_symmetry.space_group_name_H-M   'P 1'
#
loop_
_entity.id
_entity.type
_entity.pdbx_description
1 polymer ?
#
loop_
_entity_poly.entity_id
_entity_poly.type
_entity_poly.pdbx_seq_one_letter_code
_entity_poly.pdbx_strand_id
1 'polypeptide(L)'
;MEKSADLYTSLAGKSKNTAKEMEPVHALVGDLISNASSTVAVLQEMRPVYLHGANMIIDKKKKPKRQPRNRPLNARERRSLKVYDLDSSAIQYTSFLPLHDLWNGYMNDLKDGGELPEQFAQKLLKADFHGSILTVTKCKNPVYIGCTGIVIQETMNVFSIVTTANKVKKIPKAGSIFLLTTTACKETFTLYGSQLQFRAAERAAKKFKIKPTIDL
;
A
#
# COMPACT_ATOMS: atom_id res chain seq x y z
N MET A 1 27.91 48.06 15.71
CA MET A 1 27.64 46.61 15.73
C MET A 1 27.70 46.14 14.30
N GLU A 2 28.90 45.76 13.90
CA GLU A 2 29.30 45.59 12.51
C GLU A 2 28.93 44.22 11.97
N LYS A 3 28.57 44.21 10.68
CA LYS A 3 28.03 43.08 9.93
C LYS A 3 29.08 41.99 9.78
N SER A 4 28.73 40.78 10.21
CA SER A 4 29.53 39.56 10.03
C SER A 4 29.69 39.25 8.54
N ALA A 5 30.93 39.27 8.05
CA ALA A 5 31.29 38.92 6.69
C ALA A 5 31.22 37.41 6.46
N ASP A 6 30.65 37.02 5.31
CA ASP A 6 30.48 35.63 4.86
C ASP A 6 31.82 34.88 4.73
N LEU A 7 31.89 33.70 5.35
CA LEU A 7 33.07 32.83 5.44
C LEU A 7 33.25 31.84 4.27
N TYR A 8 32.59 32.07 3.13
CA TYR A 8 32.70 31.20 1.96
C TYR A 8 32.93 32.01 0.69
N THR A 9 34.19 32.32 0.41
CA THR A 9 34.62 32.72 -0.94
C THR A 9 35.15 31.50 -1.67
N SER A 10 34.51 31.15 -2.79
CA SER A 10 34.82 30.00 -3.64
C SER A 10 36.15 30.19 -4.36
N LEU A 11 37.11 29.28 -4.15
CA LEU A 11 38.36 29.23 -4.91
C LEU A 11 38.18 28.47 -6.21
N ALA A 12 38.63 29.10 -7.31
CA ALA A 12 38.76 28.63 -8.68
C ALA A 12 37.59 28.91 -9.65
N GLY A 13 37.49 30.18 -10.05
CA GLY A 13 37.08 30.57 -11.41
C GLY A 13 38.26 31.27 -12.09
N LYS A 14 38.60 30.88 -13.33
CA LYS A 14 39.67 31.48 -14.15
C LYS A 14 39.58 33.02 -14.14
N SER A 15 40.48 33.69 -13.42
CA SER A 15 40.63 35.14 -13.46
C SER A 15 42.05 35.51 -13.86
N LYS A 16 42.16 36.46 -14.80
CA LYS A 16 43.40 37.01 -15.34
C LYS A 16 44.01 37.98 -14.32
N ASN A 17 44.64 37.47 -13.25
CA ASN A 17 45.59 38.20 -12.40
C ASN A 17 46.22 37.25 -11.37
N THR A 18 46.93 36.24 -11.86
CA THR A 18 47.50 35.14 -11.05
C THR A 18 48.64 35.55 -10.12
N ALA A 19 49.30 36.68 -10.37
CA ALA A 19 50.46 37.09 -9.57
C ALA A 19 50.09 37.69 -8.20
N LYS A 20 48.89 38.28 -8.05
CA LYS A 20 48.49 39.01 -6.83
C LYS A 20 47.73 38.15 -5.82
N GLU A 21 47.13 37.03 -6.24
CA GLU A 21 46.40 36.09 -5.37
C GLU A 21 47.30 35.03 -4.71
N MET A 22 48.52 34.82 -5.22
CA MET A 22 49.47 33.83 -4.68
C MET A 22 50.24 34.36 -3.46
N GLU A 23 50.27 35.67 -3.23
CA GLU A 23 51.01 36.33 -2.15
C GLU A 23 50.62 35.88 -0.72
N PRO A 24 49.32 35.81 -0.34
CA PRO A 24 48.93 35.36 1.00
C PRO A 24 49.18 33.87 1.23
N VAL A 25 49.13 33.04 0.17
CA VAL A 25 49.43 31.61 0.26
C VAL A 25 50.94 31.39 0.42
N HIS A 26 51.76 32.15 -0.30
CA HIS A 26 53.22 32.14 -0.12
C HIS A 26 53.66 32.61 1.27
N ALA A 27 53.00 33.65 1.82
CA ALA A 27 53.26 34.13 3.17
C ALA A 27 52.95 33.06 4.24
N LEU A 28 51.80 32.40 4.14
CA LEU A 28 51.39 31.35 5.09
C LEU A 28 52.32 30.12 5.05
N VAL A 29 52.76 29.72 3.86
CA VAL A 29 53.68 28.58 3.68
C VAL A 29 55.12 28.96 4.10
N GLY A 30 55.50 30.23 3.94
CA GLY A 30 56.78 30.77 4.43
C GLY A 30 56.90 30.76 5.95
N ASP A 31 55.80 31.04 6.66
CA ASP A 31 55.76 31.05 8.13
C ASP A 31 55.81 29.63 8.74
N LEU A 32 55.38 28.60 8.01
CA LEU A 32 55.34 27.21 8.51
C LEU A 32 56.61 26.39 8.24
N ILE A 33 57.54 26.89 7.42
CA ILE A 33 58.75 26.17 7.04
C ILE A 33 59.97 27.04 7.35
N SER A 34 60.56 26.82 8.53
CA SER A 34 61.83 27.44 8.93
C SER A 34 62.97 26.99 8.01
N ASN A 35 63.31 27.86 7.07
CA ASN A 35 64.49 27.97 6.23
C ASN A 35 64.95 26.78 5.34
N ALA A 36 64.98 27.12 4.05
CA ALA A 36 65.97 26.75 3.04
C ALA A 36 65.80 25.42 2.28
N SER A 37 64.65 25.27 1.63
CA SER A 37 64.62 24.97 0.19
C SER A 37 63.28 25.45 -0.35
N SER A 38 63.29 26.15 -1.48
CA SER A 38 62.14 26.89 -2.03
C SER A 38 60.82 26.13 -1.87
N THR A 39 59.84 26.75 -1.19
CA THR A 39 58.48 26.20 -1.02
C THR A 39 57.86 25.79 -2.37
N VAL A 40 58.26 26.48 -3.44
CA VAL A 40 57.93 26.18 -4.84
C VAL A 40 58.45 24.81 -5.29
N ALA A 41 59.69 24.42 -4.94
CA ALA A 41 60.25 23.12 -5.29
C ALA A 41 59.56 21.97 -4.56
N VAL A 42 59.27 22.15 -3.25
CA VAL A 42 58.52 21.15 -2.47
C VAL A 42 57.11 20.96 -3.05
N LEU A 43 56.44 22.04 -3.48
CA LEU A 43 55.15 21.97 -4.15
C LEU A 43 55.21 21.33 -5.55
N GLN A 44 56.32 21.47 -6.28
CA GLN A 44 56.53 20.78 -7.56
C GLN A 44 56.84 19.28 -7.40
N GLU A 45 57.50 18.87 -6.30
CA GLU A 45 57.80 17.46 -6.02
C GLU A 45 56.62 16.68 -5.44
N MET A 46 55.73 17.36 -4.72
CA MET A 46 54.50 16.75 -4.20
C MET A 46 53.60 16.28 -5.36
N ARG A 47 53.44 14.96 -5.51
CA ARG A 47 52.46 14.42 -6.46
C ARG A 47 51.04 14.78 -5.99
N PRO A 48 50.15 15.21 -6.89
CA PRO A 48 48.75 15.43 -6.54
C PRO A 48 48.14 14.11 -6.03
N VAL A 49 47.64 14.12 -4.79
CA VAL A 49 46.86 13.01 -4.26
C VAL A 49 45.48 13.07 -4.92
N TYR A 50 45.28 12.22 -5.93
CA TYR A 50 43.96 11.99 -6.49
C TYR A 50 43.14 11.14 -5.51
N LEU A 51 42.32 11.80 -4.69
CA LEU A 51 41.20 11.14 -4.04
C LEU A 51 40.32 10.58 -5.17
N HIS A 52 40.37 9.26 -5.38
CA HIS A 52 39.55 8.58 -6.37
C HIS A 52 38.08 8.73 -5.94
N GLY A 53 37.39 9.70 -6.54
CA GLY A 53 35.99 10.04 -6.29
C GLY A 53 34.97 8.97 -6.71
N ALA A 54 35.38 7.71 -6.83
CA ALA A 54 34.51 6.61 -7.23
C ALA A 54 33.49 6.22 -6.14
N ASN A 55 33.76 6.52 -4.86
CA ASN A 55 32.92 6.08 -3.74
C ASN A 55 32.27 7.20 -2.91
N MET A 56 32.35 8.46 -3.33
CA MET A 56 31.56 9.55 -2.70
C MET A 56 30.27 9.79 -3.48
N ILE A 57 29.36 8.82 -3.46
CA ILE A 57 27.95 9.10 -3.77
C ILE A 57 27.38 9.85 -2.56
N ILE A 58 27.50 11.17 -2.58
CA ILE A 58 26.67 12.01 -1.71
C ILE A 58 25.23 11.79 -2.20
N ASP A 59 24.45 11.02 -1.46
CA ASP A 59 23.03 10.83 -1.72
C ASP A 59 22.37 12.21 -1.70
N LYS A 60 22.18 12.79 -2.90
CA LYS A 60 21.47 14.06 -3.05
C LYS A 60 20.07 13.82 -2.53
N LYS A 61 19.78 14.26 -1.30
CA LYS A 61 18.44 14.22 -0.69
C LYS A 61 17.44 14.80 -1.70
N LYS A 62 16.71 13.93 -2.40
CA LYS A 62 15.71 14.35 -3.38
C LYS A 62 14.67 15.16 -2.63
N LYS A 63 14.53 16.45 -2.96
CA LYS A 63 13.48 17.31 -2.38
C LYS A 63 12.12 16.62 -2.58
N PRO A 64 11.25 16.56 -1.57
CA PRO A 64 9.95 15.90 -1.71
C PRO A 64 9.16 16.60 -2.82
N LYS A 65 8.78 15.83 -3.86
CA LYS A 65 7.92 16.35 -4.93
C LYS A 65 6.57 16.74 -4.29
N ARG A 66 6.16 18.00 -4.47
CA ARG A 66 4.83 18.47 -4.04
C ARG A 66 3.77 17.66 -4.75
N GLN A 67 2.94 16.98 -3.97
CA GLN A 67 1.84 16.17 -4.48
C GLN A 67 0.62 17.05 -4.72
N PRO A 68 -0.15 16.84 -5.80
CA PRO A 68 -1.39 17.60 -6.05
C PRO A 68 -2.40 17.37 -4.92
N ARG A 69 -3.13 18.42 -4.50
CA ARG A 69 -4.00 18.41 -3.31
C ARG A 69 -5.17 17.41 -3.36
N ASN A 70 -5.53 16.88 -4.54
CA ASN A 70 -6.71 16.02 -4.72
C ASN A 70 -6.40 14.66 -5.38
N ARG A 71 -5.16 14.17 -5.32
CA ARG A 71 -4.89 12.81 -5.84
C ARG A 71 -5.51 11.76 -4.91
N PRO A 72 -5.97 10.61 -5.47
CA PRO A 72 -6.31 9.46 -4.64
C PRO A 72 -5.08 9.01 -3.84
N LEU A 73 -5.33 8.54 -2.62
CA LEU A 73 -4.29 8.02 -1.74
C LEU A 73 -3.60 6.82 -2.38
N ASN A 74 -2.27 6.82 -2.37
CA ASN A 74 -1.49 5.67 -2.80
C ASN A 74 -1.66 4.51 -1.81
N ALA A 75 -1.44 3.27 -2.25
CA ALA A 75 -1.51 2.08 -1.40
C ALA A 75 -0.66 2.20 -0.13
N ARG A 76 0.54 2.82 -0.21
CA ARG A 76 1.39 3.06 0.97
C ARG A 76 0.73 4.01 1.97
N GLU A 77 0.07 5.06 1.47
CA GLU A 77 -0.63 6.05 2.30
C GLU A 77 -1.89 5.47 2.93
N ARG A 78 -2.66 4.66 2.18
CA ARG A 78 -3.84 3.98 2.72
C ARG A 78 -3.49 3.01 3.83
N ARG A 79 -2.33 2.34 3.74
CA ARG A 79 -1.80 1.48 4.82
C ARG A 79 -1.34 2.29 6.02
N SER A 80 -0.62 3.40 5.83
CA SER A 80 -0.17 4.23 6.95
C SER A 80 -1.34 4.87 7.69
N LEU A 81 -2.41 5.24 6.97
CA LEU A 81 -3.62 5.81 7.54
C LEU A 81 -4.59 4.75 8.09
N LYS A 82 -4.25 3.45 7.97
CA LYS A 82 -5.08 2.34 8.46
C LYS A 82 -6.56 2.44 8.05
N VAL A 83 -6.82 2.93 6.83
CA VAL A 83 -8.17 3.25 6.33
C VAL A 83 -9.14 2.06 6.40
N TYR A 84 -8.60 0.84 6.40
CA TYR A 84 -9.37 -0.41 6.44
C TYR A 84 -9.22 -1.19 7.75
N ASP A 85 -8.50 -0.65 8.73
CA ASP A 85 -8.48 -1.27 10.04
C ASP A 85 -9.76 -0.87 10.77
N LEU A 86 -10.50 -1.87 11.19
CA LEU A 86 -11.70 -1.70 11.97
C LEU A 86 -11.31 -1.87 13.45
N ASP A 87 -11.67 -0.90 14.28
CA ASP A 87 -11.40 -0.96 15.72
C ASP A 87 -12.23 -2.09 16.35
N SER A 88 -11.57 -3.21 16.64
CA SER A 88 -12.23 -4.42 17.15
C SER A 88 -13.03 -4.22 18.44
N SER A 89 -12.74 -3.18 19.22
CA SER A 89 -13.45 -2.82 20.46
C SER A 89 -14.81 -2.17 20.20
N ALA A 90 -14.97 -1.43 19.11
CA ALA A 90 -16.19 -0.70 18.79
C ALA A 90 -17.20 -1.54 17.98
N ILE A 91 -16.77 -2.69 17.47
CA ILE A 91 -17.55 -3.52 16.54
C ILE A 91 -18.49 -4.42 17.34
N GLN A 92 -19.78 -4.17 17.22
CA GLN A 92 -20.83 -5.04 17.75
C GLN A 92 -21.59 -5.68 16.60
N TYR A 93 -21.87 -6.98 16.69
CA TYR A 93 -22.63 -7.72 15.67
C TYR A 93 -24.01 -7.10 15.44
N THR A 94 -24.67 -6.68 16.52
CA THR A 94 -25.99 -6.04 16.49
C THR A 94 -26.04 -4.77 15.66
N SER A 95 -24.95 -3.99 15.63
CA SER A 95 -24.85 -2.78 14.82
C SER A 95 -24.89 -3.06 13.31
N PHE A 96 -24.60 -4.29 12.88
CA PHE A 96 -24.62 -4.69 11.46
C PHE A 96 -25.91 -5.42 11.04
N LEU A 97 -26.86 -5.63 11.96
CA LEU A 97 -28.16 -6.22 11.61
C LEU A 97 -28.94 -5.40 10.57
N PRO A 98 -29.04 -4.05 10.68
CA PRO A 98 -29.74 -3.26 9.66
C PRO A 98 -29.11 -3.39 8.27
N LEU A 99 -27.79 -3.62 8.19
CA LEU A 99 -27.08 -3.87 6.93
C LEU A 99 -27.50 -5.22 6.33
N HIS A 100 -27.69 -6.23 7.18
CA HIS A 100 -28.20 -7.53 6.74
C HIS A 100 -29.65 -7.44 6.25
N ASP A 101 -30.50 -6.68 6.94
CA ASP A 101 -31.90 -6.47 6.53
C ASP A 101 -31.99 -5.77 5.18
N LEU A 102 -31.15 -4.76 4.95
CA LEU A 102 -31.03 -4.10 3.64
C LEU A 102 -30.61 -5.09 2.55
N TRP A 103 -29.62 -5.95 2.85
CA TRP A 103 -29.16 -6.96 1.91
C TRP A 103 -30.24 -8.00 1.60
N ASN A 104 -31.07 -8.38 2.56
CA ASN A 104 -32.22 -9.26 2.32
C ASN A 104 -33.24 -8.63 1.37
N GLY A 105 -33.54 -7.33 1.53
CA GLY A 105 -34.37 -6.57 0.60
C GLY A 105 -33.80 -6.58 -0.82
N TYR A 106 -32.52 -6.26 -0.96
CA TYR A 106 -31.81 -6.34 -2.25
C TYR A 106 -31.90 -7.73 -2.89
N MET A 107 -31.78 -8.80 -2.10
CA MET A 107 -31.88 -10.17 -2.61
C MET A 107 -33.30 -10.57 -3.02
N ASN A 108 -34.33 -10.02 -2.38
CA ASN A 108 -35.72 -10.19 -2.82
C ASN A 108 -35.91 -9.56 -4.21
N ASP A 109 -35.50 -8.29 -4.36
CA ASP A 109 -35.59 -7.56 -5.63
C ASP A 109 -34.79 -8.27 -6.75
N LEU A 110 -33.66 -8.89 -6.40
CA LEU A 110 -32.85 -9.67 -7.35
C LEU A 110 -33.57 -10.95 -7.82
N LYS A 111 -34.40 -11.55 -6.96
CA LYS A 111 -35.11 -12.82 -7.21
C LYS A 111 -36.46 -12.64 -7.89
N ASP A 112 -37.10 -11.48 -7.77
CA ASP A 112 -38.52 -11.22 -8.12
C ASP A 112 -38.95 -11.59 -9.57
N GLY A 113 -38.04 -11.96 -10.46
CA GLY A 113 -38.32 -12.36 -11.84
C GLY A 113 -38.79 -13.80 -12.08
N GLY A 114 -39.04 -14.63 -11.05
CA GLY A 114 -39.49 -16.02 -11.24
C GLY A 114 -38.50 -16.88 -12.05
N GLU A 115 -37.22 -16.53 -11.98
CA GLU A 115 -36.20 -17.04 -12.88
C GLU A 115 -35.78 -18.47 -12.55
N LEU A 116 -35.32 -19.18 -13.60
CA LEU A 116 -34.70 -20.49 -13.43
C LEU A 116 -33.50 -20.40 -12.47
N PRO A 117 -33.24 -21.43 -11.65
CA PRO A 117 -32.13 -21.43 -10.67
C PRO A 117 -30.77 -21.07 -11.29
N GLU A 118 -30.53 -21.45 -12.54
CA GLU A 118 -29.31 -21.14 -13.26
C GLU A 118 -29.15 -19.64 -13.58
N GLN A 119 -30.23 -18.98 -14.00
CA GLN A 119 -30.22 -17.54 -14.28
C GLN A 119 -29.99 -16.74 -13.00
N PHE A 120 -30.65 -17.16 -11.91
CA PHE A 120 -30.43 -16.58 -10.60
C PHE A 120 -29.00 -16.78 -10.11
N ALA A 121 -28.40 -17.95 -10.31
CA ALA A 121 -26.99 -18.21 -9.97
C ALA A 121 -26.04 -17.26 -10.73
N GLN A 122 -26.29 -16.97 -12.01
CA GLN A 122 -25.50 -16.00 -12.77
C GLN A 122 -25.62 -14.57 -12.24
N LYS A 123 -26.81 -14.17 -11.78
CA LYS A 123 -27.02 -12.88 -11.10
C LYS A 123 -26.31 -12.84 -9.76
N LEU A 124 -26.42 -13.90 -8.97
CA LEU A 124 -25.77 -14.03 -7.66
C LEU A 124 -24.25 -13.93 -7.78
N LEU A 125 -23.65 -14.50 -8.83
CA LEU A 125 -22.21 -14.35 -9.10
C LEU A 125 -21.79 -12.90 -9.33
N LYS A 126 -22.69 -12.02 -9.77
CA LYS A 126 -22.42 -10.59 -10.00
C LYS A 126 -22.86 -9.69 -8.85
N ALA A 127 -23.73 -10.20 -7.99
CA ALA A 127 -24.33 -9.48 -6.88
C ALA A 127 -23.29 -8.99 -5.87
N ASP A 128 -23.72 -8.10 -4.99
CA ASP A 128 -22.94 -7.67 -3.83
C ASP A 128 -23.15 -8.61 -2.63
N PHE A 129 -22.10 -8.84 -1.85
CA PHE A 129 -22.12 -9.67 -0.64
C PHE A 129 -21.89 -8.87 0.65
N HIS A 130 -21.73 -7.55 0.60
CA HIS A 130 -21.75 -6.72 1.81
C HIS A 130 -23.10 -6.85 2.51
N GLY A 131 -23.10 -7.22 3.81
CA GLY A 131 -24.32 -7.48 4.59
C GLY A 131 -24.84 -8.92 4.51
N SER A 132 -24.27 -9.76 3.66
CA SER A 132 -24.67 -11.18 3.59
C SER A 132 -24.16 -11.97 4.79
N ILE A 133 -24.93 -12.98 5.21
CA ILE A 133 -24.49 -13.97 6.20
C ILE A 133 -23.83 -15.12 5.47
N LEU A 134 -22.54 -15.30 5.74
CA LEU A 134 -21.74 -16.40 5.19
C LEU A 134 -21.30 -17.36 6.28
N THR A 135 -21.36 -18.65 5.97
CA THR A 135 -20.82 -19.74 6.78
C THR A 135 -19.73 -20.46 6.02
N VAL A 136 -18.54 -20.61 6.60
CA VAL A 136 -17.47 -21.39 5.96
C VAL A 136 -17.72 -22.88 6.15
N THR A 137 -17.98 -23.60 5.07
CA THR A 137 -18.23 -25.06 5.13
C THR A 137 -16.95 -25.87 4.95
N LYS A 138 -16.11 -25.47 4.00
CA LYS A 138 -14.81 -26.11 3.74
C LYS A 138 -13.75 -25.04 3.54
N CYS A 139 -12.57 -25.26 4.09
CA CYS A 139 -11.42 -24.38 3.90
C CYS A 139 -10.14 -25.19 3.96
N LYS A 140 -9.14 -24.80 3.18
CA LYS A 140 -7.77 -25.33 3.27
C LYS A 140 -7.18 -25.20 4.67
N ASN A 141 -7.54 -24.13 5.40
CA ASN A 141 -7.19 -23.96 6.80
C ASN A 141 -8.39 -24.32 7.69
N PRO A 142 -8.29 -25.37 8.53
CA PRO A 142 -9.42 -25.84 9.34
C PRO A 142 -9.89 -24.82 10.39
N VAL A 143 -9.05 -23.85 10.77
CA VAL A 143 -9.40 -22.81 11.75
C VAL A 143 -10.60 -21.95 11.30
N TYR A 144 -10.81 -21.83 9.99
CA TYR A 144 -11.93 -21.05 9.46
C TYR A 144 -13.21 -21.85 9.29
N ILE A 145 -13.15 -23.19 9.35
CA ILE A 145 -14.33 -24.04 9.15
C ILE A 145 -15.35 -23.78 10.26
N GLY A 146 -16.63 -23.64 9.89
CA GLY A 146 -17.73 -23.34 10.79
C GLY A 146 -17.81 -21.87 11.23
N CYS A 147 -16.91 -20.99 10.77
CA CYS A 147 -17.05 -19.56 11.04
C CYS A 147 -18.27 -19.00 10.32
N THR A 148 -19.18 -18.40 11.09
CA THR A 148 -20.40 -17.75 10.60
C THR A 148 -20.40 -16.27 10.96
N GLY A 149 -20.95 -15.43 10.08
CA GLY A 149 -21.05 -14.01 10.37
C GLY A 149 -21.51 -13.16 9.20
N ILE A 150 -21.75 -11.88 9.49
CA ILE A 150 -22.13 -10.87 8.50
C ILE A 150 -20.87 -10.35 7.82
N VAL A 151 -20.86 -10.33 6.49
CA VAL A 151 -19.77 -9.75 5.70
C VAL A 151 -19.83 -8.23 5.79
N ILE A 152 -18.77 -7.62 6.34
CA ILE A 152 -18.63 -6.16 6.38
C ILE A 152 -17.85 -5.68 5.18
N GLN A 153 -16.73 -6.32 4.90
CA GLN A 153 -15.81 -5.89 3.86
C GLN A 153 -15.46 -7.04 2.94
N GLU A 154 -15.73 -6.83 1.65
CA GLU A 154 -15.24 -7.63 0.56
C GLU A 154 -14.03 -6.95 -0.07
N THR A 155 -12.90 -7.67 -0.12
CA THR A 155 -11.74 -7.29 -0.92
C THR A 155 -11.54 -8.31 -2.04
N MET A 156 -10.53 -8.10 -2.89
CA MET A 156 -10.23 -9.03 -3.98
C MET A 156 -10.09 -10.47 -3.49
N ASN A 157 -9.35 -10.70 -2.40
CA ASN A 157 -8.98 -12.06 -1.97
C ASN A 157 -9.56 -12.45 -0.60
N VAL A 158 -10.18 -11.54 0.14
CA VAL A 158 -10.58 -11.76 1.54
C VAL A 158 -12.00 -11.26 1.77
N PHE A 159 -12.77 -12.04 2.52
CA PHE A 159 -13.99 -11.61 3.18
C PHE A 159 -13.71 -11.30 4.65
N SER A 160 -14.02 -10.10 5.09
CA SER A 160 -14.02 -9.73 6.51
C SER A 160 -15.43 -9.91 7.05
N ILE A 161 -15.63 -10.90 7.91
CA ILE A 161 -16.91 -11.18 8.56
C ILE A 161 -16.89 -10.75 10.02
N VAL A 162 -18.03 -10.33 10.56
CA VAL A 162 -18.22 -10.17 12.00
C VAL A 162 -19.04 -11.32 12.54
N THR A 163 -18.45 -11.99 13.51
CA THR A 163 -19.04 -13.11 14.22
C THR A 163 -19.98 -12.61 15.32
N THR A 164 -20.89 -13.47 15.78
CA THR A 164 -21.77 -13.20 16.92
C THR A 164 -21.00 -12.93 18.22
N ALA A 165 -19.74 -13.37 18.29
CA ALA A 165 -18.81 -13.04 19.38
C ALA A 165 -18.19 -11.64 19.27
N ASN A 166 -18.74 -10.75 18.44
CA ASN A 166 -18.27 -9.37 18.22
C ASN A 166 -16.81 -9.28 17.75
N LYS A 167 -16.33 -10.32 17.07
CA LYS A 167 -14.97 -10.38 16.52
C LYS A 167 -15.00 -10.37 15.00
N VAL A 168 -14.13 -9.56 14.40
CA VAL A 168 -13.88 -9.58 12.95
C VAL A 168 -12.94 -10.73 12.61
N LYS A 169 -13.33 -11.58 11.66
CA LYS A 169 -12.47 -12.60 11.06
C LYS A 169 -12.25 -12.27 9.59
N LYS A 170 -10.97 -12.19 9.19
CA LYS A 170 -10.55 -12.01 7.80
C LYS A 170 -10.29 -13.40 7.18
N ILE A 171 -11.18 -13.83 6.30
CA ILE A 171 -11.19 -15.18 5.73
C ILE A 171 -10.74 -15.11 4.27
N PRO A 172 -9.67 -15.84 3.88
CA PRO A 172 -9.24 -15.87 2.49
C PRO A 172 -10.29 -16.59 1.62
N LYS A 173 -10.56 -16.03 0.45
CA LYS A 173 -11.44 -16.63 -0.55
C LYS A 173 -10.78 -17.82 -1.24
N ALA A 174 -9.46 -17.77 -1.42
CA ALA A 174 -8.69 -18.88 -2.01
C ALA A 174 -8.81 -20.14 -1.13
N GLY A 175 -9.22 -21.27 -1.74
CA GLY A 175 -9.31 -22.54 -1.02
C GLY A 175 -10.41 -22.58 0.05
N SER A 176 -11.43 -21.72 -0.07
CA SER A 176 -12.57 -21.67 0.85
C SER A 176 -13.89 -21.82 0.10
N ILE A 177 -14.84 -22.53 0.71
CA ILE A 177 -16.24 -22.66 0.29
C ILE A 177 -17.10 -22.01 1.36
N PHE A 178 -17.98 -21.13 0.90
CA PHE A 178 -18.92 -20.41 1.73
C PHE A 178 -20.34 -20.89 1.43
N LEU A 179 -21.16 -20.98 2.45
CA LEU A 179 -22.59 -21.18 2.36
C LEU A 179 -23.26 -19.83 2.63
N LEU A 180 -24.05 -19.39 1.67
CA LEU A 180 -24.86 -18.18 1.76
C LEU A 180 -26.25 -18.56 2.24
N THR A 181 -26.69 -17.92 3.32
CA THR A 181 -28.05 -18.09 3.85
C THR A 181 -28.84 -16.82 3.57
N THR A 182 -29.93 -16.96 2.80
CA THR A 182 -30.80 -15.82 2.44
C THR A 182 -32.24 -16.13 2.85
N THR A 183 -32.86 -15.20 3.58
CA THR A 183 -34.28 -15.31 3.97
C THR A 183 -35.22 -15.22 2.76
N ALA A 184 -34.84 -14.47 1.73
CA ALA A 184 -35.54 -14.33 0.45
C ALA A 184 -35.84 -15.66 -0.25
N CYS A 185 -34.91 -16.61 -0.18
CA CYS A 185 -34.99 -17.83 -0.99
C CYS A 185 -35.39 -19.06 -0.20
N LYS A 186 -35.30 -19.05 1.15
CA LYS A 186 -35.34 -20.27 2.00
C LYS A 186 -34.37 -21.38 1.56
N GLU A 187 -33.50 -21.09 0.61
CA GLU A 187 -32.51 -21.97 0.01
C GLU A 187 -31.12 -21.47 0.39
N THR A 188 -30.17 -22.40 0.44
CA THR A 188 -28.76 -22.10 0.74
C THR A 188 -27.92 -22.22 -0.52
N PHE A 189 -27.12 -21.21 -0.82
CA PHE A 189 -26.26 -21.21 -2.00
C PHE A 189 -24.81 -21.52 -1.62
N THR A 190 -24.18 -22.43 -2.36
CA THR A 190 -22.77 -22.74 -2.16
C THR A 190 -21.92 -21.84 -3.06
N LEU A 191 -21.07 -21.03 -2.44
CA LEU A 191 -20.18 -20.08 -3.10
C LEU A 191 -18.74 -20.58 -3.02
N TYR A 192 -18.11 -20.74 -4.18
CA TYR A 192 -16.71 -21.12 -4.30
C TYR A 192 -15.82 -19.88 -4.26
N GLY A 193 -15.10 -19.68 -3.15
CA GLY A 193 -14.30 -18.49 -2.92
C GLY A 193 -13.22 -18.26 -3.98
N SER A 194 -12.60 -19.33 -4.50
CA SER A 194 -11.60 -19.24 -5.58
C SER A 194 -12.15 -18.58 -6.86
N GLN A 195 -13.46 -18.65 -7.11
CA GLN A 195 -14.12 -17.99 -8.23
C GLN A 195 -14.54 -16.54 -7.93
N LEU A 196 -14.56 -16.15 -6.65
CA LEU A 196 -14.94 -14.83 -6.17
C LEU A 196 -13.72 -13.93 -5.88
N GLN A 197 -12.54 -14.26 -6.43
CA GLN A 197 -11.30 -13.50 -6.25
C GLN A 197 -11.26 -12.18 -7.05
N PHE A 198 -12.30 -11.38 -6.92
CA PHE A 198 -12.47 -10.09 -7.57
C PHE A 198 -12.95 -9.07 -6.53
N ARG A 199 -12.72 -7.79 -6.81
CA ARG A 199 -13.40 -6.73 -6.05
C ARG A 199 -14.87 -6.71 -6.44
N ALA A 200 -15.76 -6.35 -5.52
CA ALA A 200 -17.20 -6.29 -5.79
C ALA A 200 -17.52 -5.46 -7.06
N ALA A 201 -16.91 -4.27 -7.19
CA ALA A 201 -17.07 -3.42 -8.37
C ALA A 201 -16.59 -4.07 -9.69
N GLU A 202 -15.49 -4.82 -9.66
CA GLU A 202 -14.95 -5.51 -10.84
C GLU A 202 -15.80 -6.73 -11.19
N ARG A 203 -16.45 -7.35 -10.19
CA ARG A 203 -17.28 -8.53 -10.35
C ARG A 203 -18.55 -8.26 -11.15
N ALA A 204 -19.21 -7.14 -10.89
CA ALA A 204 -20.47 -6.76 -11.54
C ALA A 204 -20.35 -6.72 -13.07
N ALA A 205 -19.24 -6.20 -13.59
CA ALA A 205 -18.99 -6.08 -15.03
C ALA A 205 -18.35 -7.35 -15.65
N LYS A 206 -18.00 -8.36 -14.84
CA LYS A 206 -17.21 -9.50 -15.30
C LYS A 206 -18.07 -10.52 -16.05
N LYS A 207 -17.51 -11.05 -17.15
CA LYS A 207 -18.00 -12.25 -17.81
C LYS A 207 -17.32 -13.47 -17.19
N PHE A 208 -18.07 -14.23 -16.39
CA PHE A 208 -17.58 -15.47 -15.78
C PHE A 208 -17.46 -16.56 -16.84
N LYS A 209 -16.36 -17.32 -16.77
CA LYS A 209 -16.13 -18.49 -17.62
C LYS A 209 -16.15 -19.73 -16.73
N ILE A 210 -16.70 -20.82 -17.26
CA ILE A 210 -16.72 -22.12 -16.58
C ILE A 210 -15.29 -22.59 -16.37
N LYS A 211 -14.96 -23.00 -15.15
CA LYS A 211 -13.69 -23.64 -14.80
C LYS A 211 -13.97 -25.06 -14.33
N PRO A 212 -13.32 -26.09 -14.90
CA PRO A 212 -13.68 -27.49 -14.66
C PRO A 212 -13.28 -28.04 -13.29
N THR A 213 -12.28 -27.44 -12.63
CA THR A 213 -11.75 -27.97 -11.36
C THR A 213 -11.76 -26.91 -10.27
N ILE A 214 -12.21 -27.30 -9.08
CA ILE A 214 -12.18 -26.49 -7.86
C ILE A 214 -11.31 -27.24 -6.85
N ASP A 215 -10.03 -26.86 -6.80
CA ASP A 215 -9.11 -27.41 -5.81
C ASP A 215 -9.36 -26.74 -4.45
N LEU A 216 -9.43 -27.55 -3.40
CA LEU A 216 -9.47 -27.12 -2.00
C LEU A 216 -8.12 -27.31 -1.33
#